data_AF-A0A8T6MEI3-F1
#
_entry.id   AF-A0A8T6MEI3-F1
#
_cell.length_a   1.000
_cell.length_b   1.000
_cell.length_c   1.000
_cell.angle_alpha   90.00
_cell.angle_beta   90.00
_cell.angle_gamma   90.00
#
_symmetry.space_group_name_H-M   'P 1'
#
loop_
_entity.id
_entity.type
_entity.pdbx_description
1 polymer ?
#
loop_
_entity_poly.entity_id
_entity_poly.type
_entity_poly.pdbx_seq_one_letter_code
_entity_poly.pdbx_strand_id
1 'polypeptide(L)'
;MFTQAINEANEAALEAGKTWMKEATTRGPAFTVYNSDLFGNLGSTVGTLLDVCGNAHVECYDKRTKFGKWIKEKYNKQYTLTVPIMNEFKCRQEHGLQYAMASAAKNVLVEKYGIKKLRIWDYID
;
A
#
# COMPACT_ATOMS: atom_id res chain seq x y z
N MET A 1 -9.36 18.26 -11.60
CA MET A 1 -9.82 17.82 -10.26
C MET A 1 -9.28 16.44 -9.90
N PHE A 2 -9.72 15.34 -10.51
CA PHE A 2 -9.29 13.99 -10.09
C PHE A 2 -7.80 13.71 -10.26
N THR A 3 -7.15 14.20 -11.32
CA THR A 3 -5.70 14.10 -11.48
C THR A 3 -4.94 14.72 -10.30
N GLN A 4 -5.36 15.92 -9.87
CA GLN A 4 -4.76 16.59 -8.71
C GLN A 4 -5.01 15.81 -7.42
N ALA A 5 -6.25 15.30 -7.24
CA ALA A 5 -6.58 14.45 -6.10
C ALA A 5 -5.69 13.19 -6.02
N ILE A 6 -5.38 12.57 -7.16
CA ILE A 6 -4.46 11.43 -7.23
C ILE A 6 -3.02 11.84 -6.90
N ASN A 7 -2.54 12.98 -7.40
CA ASN A 7 -1.19 13.44 -7.10
C ASN A 7 -1.00 13.70 -5.61
N GLU A 8 -1.94 14.41 -4.97
CA GLU A 8 -1.87 14.69 -3.54
C GLU A 8 -2.09 13.43 -2.69
N ALA A 9 -2.92 12.49 -3.14
CA ALA A 9 -3.05 11.18 -2.49
C ALA A 9 -1.75 10.37 -2.58
N ASN A 10 -1.00 10.48 -3.69
CA ASN A 10 0.31 9.86 -3.85
C ASN A 10 1.37 10.49 -2.94
N GLU A 11 1.37 11.83 -2.82
CA GLU A 11 2.25 12.54 -1.88
C GLU A 11 1.98 12.13 -0.44
N ALA A 12 0.70 12.09 -0.03
CA ALA A 12 0.33 11.64 1.32
C ALA A 12 0.70 10.16 1.57
N ALA A 13 0.51 9.29 0.57
CA ALA A 13 0.95 7.91 0.65
C ALA A 13 2.47 7.81 0.80
N LEU A 14 3.24 8.57 0.03
CA LEU A 14 4.69 8.58 0.10
C LEU A 14 5.18 9.01 1.50
N GLU A 15 4.64 10.10 2.03
CA GLU A 15 5.03 10.57 3.36
C GLU A 15 4.66 9.58 4.47
N ALA A 16 3.45 9.00 4.43
CA ALA A 16 3.06 7.94 5.35
C ALA A 16 3.98 6.72 5.26
N GLY A 17 4.37 6.32 4.04
CA GLY A 17 5.30 5.22 3.82
C GLY A 17 6.69 5.50 4.40
N LYS A 18 7.21 6.71 4.23
CA LYS A 18 8.49 7.13 4.83
C LYS A 18 8.44 7.12 6.36
N THR A 19 7.35 7.63 6.96
CA THR A 19 7.15 7.60 8.41
C THR A 19 7.11 6.16 8.91
N TRP A 20 6.30 5.30 8.30
CA TRP A 20 6.22 3.89 8.66
C TRP A 20 7.58 3.21 8.56
N MET A 21 8.32 3.45 7.47
CA MET A 21 9.65 2.89 7.25
C MET A 21 10.64 3.30 8.33
N LYS A 22 10.68 4.58 8.70
CA LYS A 22 11.53 5.10 9.76
C LYS A 22 11.22 4.43 11.10
N GLU A 23 9.95 4.30 11.45
CA GLU A 23 9.52 3.67 12.71
C GLU A 23 9.83 2.17 12.72
N ALA A 24 9.49 1.47 11.64
CA ALA A 24 9.71 0.04 11.51
C ALA A 24 11.21 -0.32 11.55
N THR A 25 12.06 0.45 10.86
CA THR A 25 13.51 0.23 10.88
C THR A 25 14.13 0.55 12.24
N THR A 26 13.62 1.55 12.96
CA THR A 26 14.07 1.87 14.32
C THR A 26 13.74 0.75 15.30
N ARG A 27 12.56 0.12 15.16
CA ARG A 27 12.16 -1.04 15.96
C ARG A 27 13.01 -2.29 15.66
N GLY A 28 13.54 -2.40 14.45
CA GLY A 28 14.21 -3.60 13.96
C GLY A 28 13.24 -4.62 13.36
N PRO A 29 13.76 -5.73 12.81
CA PRO A 29 12.94 -6.70 12.09
C PRO A 29 12.00 -7.45 13.02
N ALA A 30 10.76 -7.65 12.57
CA ALA A 30 9.78 -8.48 13.27
C ALA A 30 10.05 -9.97 13.05
N PHE A 31 10.56 -10.33 11.87
CA PHE A 31 10.89 -11.71 11.52
C PHE A 31 12.29 -11.78 10.93
N THR A 32 13.06 -12.77 11.36
CA THR A 32 14.39 -13.08 10.80
C THR A 32 14.30 -14.43 10.11
N VAL A 33 14.74 -14.48 8.85
CA VAL A 33 14.75 -15.69 8.04
C VAL A 33 16.15 -16.28 8.09
N TYR A 34 16.25 -17.49 8.62
CA TYR A 34 17.49 -18.24 8.69
C TYR A 34 17.53 -19.26 7.56
N ASN A 35 18.72 -19.50 7.03
CA ASN A 35 18.93 -20.71 6.23
C ASN A 35 19.10 -21.91 7.18
N SER A 36 18.67 -23.10 6.79
CA SER A 36 19.06 -24.33 7.50
C SER A 36 19.95 -25.17 6.58
N ASP A 37 21.01 -25.76 7.13
CA ASP A 37 21.76 -26.78 6.38
C ASP A 37 20.92 -28.06 6.19
N LEU A 38 21.44 -29.01 5.40
CA LEU A 38 20.78 -30.30 5.12
C LEU A 38 20.57 -31.18 6.38
N PHE A 39 21.15 -30.80 7.52
CA PHE A 39 21.03 -31.49 8.79
C PHE A 39 20.15 -30.72 9.80
N GLY A 40 19.50 -29.63 9.36
CA GLY A 40 18.61 -28.82 10.19
C GLY A 40 19.31 -27.84 11.11
N ASN A 41 20.63 -27.63 10.97
CA ASN A 41 21.31 -26.59 11.73
C ASN A 41 20.98 -25.22 11.13
N LEU A 42 20.51 -24.30 11.97
CA LEU A 42 20.29 -22.91 11.57
C LEU A 42 21.64 -22.25 11.22
N GLY A 43 21.79 -21.87 9.96
CA GLY A 43 22.91 -21.12 9.42
C GLY A 43 22.71 -19.60 9.52
N SER A 44 23.35 -18.85 8.62
CA SER A 44 23.27 -17.39 8.59
C SER A 44 21.87 -16.86 8.24
N THR A 45 21.58 -15.65 8.73
CA THR A 45 20.41 -14.88 8.32
C THR A 45 20.47 -14.61 6.82
N VAL A 46 19.42 -14.99 6.09
CA VAL A 46 19.27 -14.75 4.65
C VAL A 46 18.26 -13.66 4.33
N GLY A 47 17.45 -13.25 5.30
CA GLY A 47 16.48 -12.19 5.13
C GLY A 47 15.92 -11.69 6.46
N THR A 48 15.34 -10.50 6.41
CA THR A 48 14.61 -9.92 7.54
C THR A 48 13.36 -9.23 7.03
N LEU A 49 12.25 -9.38 7.74
CA LEU A 49 10.99 -8.74 7.43
C LEU A 49 10.64 -7.78 8.57
N LEU A 50 10.23 -6.57 8.22
CA LEU A 50 9.81 -5.56 9.19
C LEU A 50 8.40 -5.84 9.75
N ASP A 51 7.58 -6.56 8.99
CA ASP A 51 6.23 -6.99 9.35
C ASP A 51 5.81 -8.19 8.49
N VAL A 52 4.57 -8.66 8.65
CA VAL A 52 3.97 -9.70 7.80
C VAL A 52 3.86 -9.26 6.35
N CYS A 53 3.98 -10.22 5.45
CA CYS A 53 3.79 -10.00 4.02
C CYS A 53 2.30 -9.80 3.73
N GLY A 54 1.98 -8.85 2.86
CA GLY A 54 0.63 -8.62 2.39
C GLY A 54 0.53 -7.36 1.57
N ASN A 55 -0.66 -7.12 1.03
CA ASN A 55 -0.93 -5.96 0.20
C ASN A 55 -2.18 -5.24 0.68
N ALA A 56 -2.17 -3.93 0.55
CA ALA A 56 -3.32 -3.08 0.84
C ALA A 56 -3.39 -1.97 -0.21
N HIS A 57 -4.60 -1.65 -0.65
CA HIS A 57 -4.79 -0.60 -1.64
C HIS A 57 -6.15 0.07 -1.53
N VAL A 58 -6.23 1.31 -2.02
CA VAL A 58 -7.51 2.05 -2.07
C VAL A 58 -8.30 1.58 -3.28
N GLU A 59 -9.49 1.06 -3.03
CA GLU A 59 -10.41 0.58 -4.05
C GLU A 59 -11.69 1.44 -4.09
N CYS A 60 -12.10 1.83 -5.30
CA CYS A 60 -13.45 2.33 -5.55
C CYS A 60 -14.40 1.14 -5.81
N TYR A 61 -15.19 0.76 -4.80
CA TYR A 61 -16.07 -0.40 -4.90
C TYR A 61 -17.35 -0.11 -5.72
N ASP A 62 -17.68 1.17 -5.94
CA ASP A 62 -18.82 1.57 -6.78
C ASP A 62 -18.36 2.16 -8.13
N LYS A 63 -18.44 1.31 -9.16
CA LYS A 63 -18.06 1.63 -10.55
C LYS A 63 -18.95 2.69 -11.21
N ARG A 64 -20.10 3.03 -10.60
CA ARG A 64 -21.06 4.01 -11.16
C ARG A 64 -20.71 5.46 -10.79
N THR A 65 -19.86 5.65 -9.78
CA THR A 65 -19.41 6.98 -9.35
C THR A 65 -18.62 7.68 -10.46
N LYS A 66 -18.66 9.03 -10.49
CA LYS A 66 -17.85 9.83 -11.44
C LYS A 66 -16.37 9.48 -11.33
N PHE A 67 -15.88 9.29 -10.11
CA PHE A 67 -14.51 8.90 -9.83
C PHE A 67 -14.20 7.49 -10.36
N GLY A 68 -15.09 6.52 -10.12
CA GLY A 68 -14.90 5.15 -10.59
C GLY A 68 -14.87 5.03 -12.12
N LYS A 69 -15.74 5.76 -12.82
CA LYS A 69 -15.71 5.87 -14.29
C LYS A 69 -14.41 6.50 -14.78
N TRP A 70 -13.98 7.60 -14.15
CA TRP A 70 -12.75 8.29 -14.49
C TRP A 70 -11.50 7.40 -14.29
N ILE A 71 -11.40 6.65 -13.19
CA ILE A 71 -10.29 5.69 -12.98
C ILE A 71 -10.26 4.64 -14.09
N LYS A 72 -11.42 4.07 -14.42
CA LYS A 72 -11.55 3.05 -15.45
C LYS A 72 -11.00 3.54 -16.79
N GLU A 73 -11.43 4.73 -17.21
CA GLU A 73 -11.01 5.36 -18.47
C GLU A 73 -9.52 5.74 -18.46
N LYS A 74 -9.04 6.35 -17.36
CA LYS A 74 -7.68 6.89 -17.29
C LYS A 74 -6.59 5.81 -17.21
N TYR A 75 -6.86 4.73 -16.50
CA TYR A 75 -5.86 3.70 -16.18
C TYR A 75 -6.18 2.32 -16.79
N ASN A 76 -7.19 2.26 -17.67
CA ASN A 76 -7.64 1.03 -18.33
C ASN A 76 -7.88 -0.15 -17.37
N LYS A 77 -8.41 0.13 -16.17
CA LYS A 77 -8.65 -0.89 -15.15
C LYS A 77 -9.99 -1.57 -15.37
N GLN A 78 -9.99 -2.79 -15.92
CA GLN A 78 -11.21 -3.56 -16.23
C GLN A 78 -11.87 -4.17 -14.98
N TYR A 79 -11.09 -4.74 -14.07
CA TYR A 79 -11.62 -5.61 -13.00
C TYR A 79 -11.67 -4.92 -11.63
N THR A 80 -10.60 -4.24 -11.24
CA THR A 80 -10.46 -3.58 -9.92
C THR A 80 -10.19 -2.08 -10.10
N LEU A 81 -11.04 -1.22 -9.53
CA LEU A 81 -10.85 0.23 -9.56
C LEU A 81 -9.90 0.69 -8.44
N THR A 82 -8.68 0.17 -8.49
CA THR A 82 -7.65 0.50 -7.52
C THR A 82 -7.01 1.83 -7.87
N VAL A 83 -6.91 2.73 -6.89
CA VAL A 83 -6.16 3.98 -7.01
C VAL A 83 -4.69 3.65 -7.27
N PRO A 84 -4.05 4.22 -8.31
CA PRO A 84 -2.64 3.99 -8.56
C PRO A 84 -1.81 4.75 -7.54
N ILE A 85 -1.28 4.01 -6.56
CA ILE A 85 -0.32 4.51 -5.59
C ILE A 85 1.08 4.23 -6.16
N MET A 86 1.79 5.28 -6.57
CA MET A 86 3.09 5.22 -7.25
C MET A 86 4.15 5.91 -6.38
N ASN A 87 5.12 5.14 -5.88
CA ASN A 87 6.22 5.65 -5.06
C ASN A 87 7.39 4.65 -5.02
N GLU A 88 8.42 5.01 -4.25
CA GLU A 88 9.63 4.20 -4.04
C GLU A 88 9.36 2.84 -3.36
N PHE A 89 8.25 2.70 -2.63
CA PHE A 89 7.88 1.48 -1.92
C PHE A 89 6.99 0.53 -2.73
N LYS A 90 6.75 0.79 -4.01
CA LYS A 90 5.82 -0.02 -4.84
C LYS A 90 6.16 -1.52 -4.94
N CYS A 91 7.41 -1.91 -4.70
CA CYS A 91 7.87 -3.31 -4.76
C CYS A 91 7.97 -3.97 -3.36
N ARG A 92 7.62 -3.24 -2.30
CA ARG A 92 7.67 -3.68 -0.91
C ARG A 92 6.37 -4.41 -0.56
N GLN A 93 6.46 -5.53 0.12
CA GLN A 93 5.31 -6.40 0.45
C GLN A 93 4.95 -6.37 1.94
N GLU A 94 5.44 -5.40 2.71
CA GLU A 94 5.06 -5.25 4.10
C GLU A 94 3.62 -4.73 4.20
N HIS A 95 2.72 -5.55 4.78
CA HIS A 95 1.29 -5.21 4.87
C HIS A 95 1.06 -3.89 5.61
N GLY A 96 1.72 -3.68 6.76
CA GLY A 96 1.62 -2.44 7.52
C GLY A 96 2.03 -1.20 6.73
N LEU A 97 3.07 -1.31 5.89
CA LEU A 97 3.52 -0.23 5.00
C LEU A 97 2.45 0.10 3.97
N GLN A 98 1.98 -0.91 3.23
CA GLN A 98 0.95 -0.73 2.21
C GLN A 98 -0.35 -0.18 2.82
N TYR A 99 -0.73 -0.63 4.01
CA TYR A 99 -1.94 -0.19 4.70
C TYR A 99 -1.84 1.27 5.15
N ALA A 100 -0.71 1.68 5.72
CA ALA A 100 -0.47 3.08 6.11
C ALA A 100 -0.58 4.01 4.90
N MET A 101 0.04 3.62 3.78
CA MET A 101 0.02 4.37 2.53
C MET A 101 -1.40 4.45 1.93
N ALA A 102 -2.11 3.33 1.87
CA ALA A 102 -3.49 3.28 1.39
C ALA A 102 -4.43 4.11 2.27
N SER A 103 -4.25 4.06 3.58
CA SER A 103 -5.05 4.85 4.53
C SER A 103 -4.82 6.35 4.34
N ALA A 104 -3.57 6.79 4.22
CA ALA A 104 -3.24 8.20 3.97
C ALA A 104 -3.81 8.70 2.63
N ALA A 105 -3.64 7.93 1.56
CA ALA A 105 -4.22 8.25 0.25
C ALA A 105 -5.75 8.36 0.31
N LYS A 106 -6.42 7.39 0.95
CA LYS A 106 -7.88 7.40 1.10
C LYS A 106 -8.34 8.65 1.86
N ASN A 107 -7.67 9.04 2.93
CA ASN A 107 -8.04 10.21 3.72
C ASN A 107 -7.98 11.49 2.87
N VAL A 108 -6.95 11.67 2.03
CA VAL A 108 -6.92 12.82 1.10
C VAL A 108 -8.11 12.80 0.15
N LEU A 109 -8.38 11.66 -0.47
CA LEU A 109 -9.47 11.54 -1.45
C LEU A 109 -10.85 11.79 -0.82
N VAL A 110 -11.07 11.29 0.41
CA VAL A 110 -12.35 11.43 1.12
C VAL A 110 -12.49 12.81 1.75
N GLU A 111 -11.55 13.22 2.59
CA GLU A 111 -11.69 14.42 3.43
C GLU A 111 -11.49 15.70 2.64
N LYS A 112 -10.48 15.75 1.75
CA LYS A 112 -10.16 16.96 0.98
C LYS A 112 -11.00 17.09 -0.28
N TYR A 113 -11.23 15.98 -0.98
CA TYR A 113 -11.90 15.98 -2.28
C TYR A 113 -13.33 15.45 -2.26
N GLY A 114 -13.82 14.97 -1.12
CA GLY A 114 -15.20 14.48 -0.98
C GLY A 114 -15.51 13.24 -1.81
N ILE A 115 -14.50 12.45 -2.19
CA ILE A 115 -14.67 11.26 -3.03
C ILE A 115 -15.24 10.13 -2.16
N LYS A 116 -16.48 9.74 -2.47
CA LYS A 116 -17.21 8.71 -1.73
C LYS A 116 -16.99 7.32 -2.32
N LYS A 117 -17.43 6.29 -1.58
CA LYS A 117 -17.42 4.88 -2.01
C LYS A 117 -16.02 4.31 -2.25
N LEU A 118 -15.08 4.73 -1.40
CA LEU A 118 -13.73 4.18 -1.32
C LEU A 118 -13.62 3.26 -0.11
N ARG A 119 -12.91 2.15 -0.27
CA ARG A 119 -12.48 1.27 0.83
C ARG A 119 -10.99 0.99 0.72
N ILE A 120 -10.39 0.55 1.82
CA ILE A 120 -9.11 -0.15 1.75
C ILE A 120 -9.48 -1.61 1.51
N TRP A 121 -8.93 -2.20 0.46
CA TRP A 121 -8.94 -3.64 0.25
C TRP A 121 -7.54 -4.14 0.52
N ASP A 122 -7.44 -5.11 1.41
CA ASP A 122 -6.18 -5.65 1.87
C ASP A 122 -6.25 -7.15 2.12
N TYR A 123 -5.08 -7.79 2.09
CA TYR A 123 -4.89 -9.20 2.39
C TYR A 123 -3.47 -9.45 2.90
N ILE A 124 -3.31 -10.48 3.72
CA ILE A 124 -2.03 -11.00 4.20
C ILE A 124 -1.71 -12.25 3.38
N ASP A 125 -0.46 -12.37 2.96
CA ASP A 125 0.08 -13.51 2.21
C ASP A 125 0.63 -14.60 3.14
#